data_AF-A0A927YHZ7-F1
#
_entry.id   AF-A0A927YHZ7-F1
#
_cell.length_a   1.000
_cell.length_b   1.000
_cell.length_c   1.000
_cell.angle_alpha   90.00
_cell.angle_beta   90.00
_cell.angle_gamma   90.00
#
_symmetry.space_group_name_H-M   'P 1'
#
loop_
_entity.id
_entity.type
_entity.pdbx_description
1 polymer ?
#
loop_
_entity_poly.entity_id
_entity_poly.type
_entity_poly.pdbx_seq_one_letter_code
_entity_poly.pdbx_strand_id
1 'polypeptide(L)'
;MLVEIFNGFKMYSRFIIDFNNKNLEVLDNPNEKIRIINDIFIYPKEGFCFNFETVSIFLSNRGISSETKSGVYENVDDDIKIVIIK
;
A
#
# COMPACT_ATOMS: atom_id res chain seq x y z
N MET A 1 -10.34 6.42 1.95
CA MET A 1 -10.34 4.98 1.69
C MET A 1 -9.33 4.33 2.63
N LEU A 2 -9.78 3.44 3.52
CA LEU A 2 -8.88 2.69 4.39
C LEU A 2 -8.28 1.53 3.60
N VAL A 3 -6.96 1.40 3.70
CA VAL A 3 -6.18 0.38 3.00
C VAL A 3 -5.32 -0.36 4.02
N GLU A 4 -5.34 -1.67 3.93
CA GLU A 4 -4.45 -2.55 4.69
C GLU A 4 -3.64 -3.39 3.71
N ILE A 5 -2.33 -3.39 3.91
CA ILE A 5 -1.41 -4.22 3.12
C ILE A 5 -0.97 -5.37 4.00
N PHE A 6 -1.11 -6.59 3.50
CA PHE A 6 -0.63 -7.81 4.12
C PHE A 6 0.44 -8.46 3.25
N ASN A 7 1.41 -9.13 3.88
CA ASN A 7 2.27 -10.11 3.24
C ASN A 7 2.02 -11.47 3.91
N GLY A 8 1.46 -12.41 3.15
CA GLY A 8 0.90 -13.65 3.69
C GLY A 8 -0.18 -13.35 4.75
N PHE A 9 0.05 -13.79 5.98
CA PHE A 9 -0.86 -13.53 7.12
C PHE A 9 -0.47 -12.32 7.99
N LYS A 10 0.63 -11.63 7.67
CA LYS A 10 1.13 -10.52 8.50
C LYS A 10 0.64 -9.20 7.93
N MET A 11 -0.09 -8.44 8.75
CA MET A 11 -0.42 -7.05 8.45
C MET A 11 0.87 -6.23 8.45
N TYR A 12 1.08 -5.52 7.35
CA TYR A 12 2.31 -4.81 7.09
C TYR A 12 2.15 -3.31 7.32
N SER A 13 1.08 -2.72 6.80
CA SER A 13 0.75 -1.30 7.00
C SER A 13 -0.75 -1.10 6.87
N ARG A 14 -1.25 -0.10 7.60
CA ARG A 14 -2.62 0.38 7.51
C ARG A 14 -2.59 1.90 7.38
N PHE A 15 -3.34 2.42 6.43
CA PHE A 15 -3.41 3.85 6.18
C PHE A 15 -4.74 4.23 5.54
N ILE A 16 -5.12 5.48 5.72
CA ILE A 16 -6.23 6.10 5.01
C ILE A 16 -5.64 6.93 3.88
N ILE A 17 -6.08 6.66 2.65
CA ILE A 17 -5.74 7.47 1.49
C ILE A 17 -6.97 8.25 1.00
N ASP A 18 -6.77 9.54 0.75
CA ASP A 18 -7.75 10.44 0.15
C ASP A 18 -7.18 10.97 -1.17
N PHE A 19 -7.67 10.39 -2.28
CA PHE A 19 -7.24 10.77 -3.62
C PHE A 19 -7.67 12.18 -4.02
N ASN A 20 -8.79 12.67 -3.48
CA ASN A 20 -9.31 14.00 -3.82
C ASN A 20 -8.45 15.10 -3.17
N ASN A 21 -8.13 14.91 -1.89
CA ASN A 21 -7.32 15.85 -1.13
C ASN A 21 -5.81 15.57 -1.22
N LYS A 22 -5.39 14.55 -1.99
CA LYS A 22 -4.01 14.09 -2.10
C LYS A 22 -3.34 13.86 -0.74
N ASN A 23 -4.11 13.30 0.19
CA ASN A 23 -3.70 13.12 1.57
C ASN A 23 -3.53 11.63 1.90
N LEU A 24 -2.58 11.35 2.80
CA LEU A 24 -2.32 10.04 3.34
C LEU A 24 -2.13 10.14 4.85
N GLU A 25 -2.97 9.42 5.58
CA GLU A 25 -2.87 9.29 7.02
C GLU A 25 -2.42 7.87 7.37
N VAL A 26 -1.25 7.73 7.97
CA VAL A 26 -0.70 6.43 8.37
C VAL A 26 -1.24 6.06 9.74
N LEU A 27 -1.95 4.94 9.83
CA LEU A 27 -2.49 4.43 11.10
C LEU A 27 -1.52 3.44 11.74
N ASP A 28 -0.97 2.53 10.93
CA ASP A 28 0.05 1.58 11.34
C ASP A 28 1.28 1.74 10.43
N ASN A 29 2.39 2.16 11.04
CA ASN A 29 3.63 2.41 10.32
C ASN A 29 4.09 1.14 9.58
N PRO A 30 4.55 1.29 8.32
CA PRO A 30 5.10 0.19 7.55
C PRO A 30 6.26 -0.47 8.32
N ASN A 31 6.18 -1.78 8.58
CA ASN A 31 7.24 -2.51 9.29
C ASN A 31 8.58 -2.40 8.56
N GLU A 32 9.71 -2.19 9.22
CA GLU A 32 11.04 -2.01 8.58
C GLU A 32 11.44 -3.11 7.57
N LYS A 33 10.73 -4.25 7.56
CA LYS A 33 10.91 -5.40 6.68
C LYS A 33 10.31 -5.32 5.24
N ILE A 34 9.57 -4.29 4.76
CA ILE A 34 9.24 -4.21 3.29
C ILE A 34 10.50 -4.11 2.46
N ARG A 35 11.67 -3.79 3.04
CA ARG A 35 12.96 -3.71 2.31
C ARG A 35 13.24 -4.92 1.41
N ILE A 36 12.56 -6.03 1.66
CA ILE A 36 12.81 -7.34 1.07
C ILE A 36 11.58 -7.88 0.31
N ILE A 37 10.45 -7.16 0.26
CA ILE A 37 9.17 -7.73 -0.23
C ILE A 37 9.05 -7.74 -1.76
N ASN A 38 9.89 -7.04 -2.53
CA ASN A 38 10.07 -7.31 -3.97
C ASN A 38 11.16 -6.43 -4.61
N ASP A 39 11.69 -6.84 -5.77
CA ASP A 39 12.59 -6.02 -6.63
C ASP A 39 11.88 -4.77 -7.21
N ILE A 40 10.56 -4.68 -7.07
CA ILE A 40 9.73 -3.51 -7.38
C ILE A 40 9.76 -2.50 -6.20
N PHE A 41 10.07 -3.00 -4.99
CA PHE A 41 10.30 -2.22 -3.78
C PHE A 41 11.81 -2.14 -3.50
N ILE A 42 12.55 -1.51 -4.42
CA ILE A 42 13.87 -1.00 -4.05
C ILE A 42 13.59 0.14 -3.08
N TYR A 43 13.71 -0.11 -1.77
CA TYR A 43 13.95 0.99 -0.85
C TYR A 43 15.19 1.68 -1.38
N PRO A 44 15.10 2.94 -1.83
CA PRO A 44 16.32 3.67 -2.04
C PRO A 44 17.00 3.68 -0.67
N LYS A 45 18.29 3.33 -0.69
CA LYS A 45 19.16 3.20 0.49
C LYS A 45 19.00 4.41 1.44
N GLU A 46 18.51 5.53 0.90
CA GLU A 46 17.92 6.71 1.52
C GLU A 46 16.73 7.18 0.63
N GLY A 47 15.50 7.39 1.16
CA GLY A 47 14.48 8.21 0.45
C GLY A 47 13.09 7.63 0.11
N PHE A 48 12.62 6.51 0.67
CA PHE A 48 11.19 6.17 0.56
C PHE A 48 10.37 7.03 1.54
N CYS A 49 9.54 7.92 1.01
CA CYS A 49 8.59 8.70 1.79
C CYS A 49 7.24 7.99 1.72
N PHE A 50 6.74 7.46 2.84
CA PHE A 50 5.38 6.90 2.92
C PHE A 50 4.37 8.06 2.88
N ASN A 51 4.21 8.64 1.70
CA ASN A 51 3.38 9.80 1.40
C ASN A 51 2.36 9.45 0.31
N PHE A 52 1.42 10.37 0.08
CA PHE A 52 0.35 10.18 -0.89
C PHE A 52 0.87 9.79 -2.28
N GLU A 53 1.87 10.51 -2.80
CA GLU A 53 2.36 10.31 -4.16
C GLU A 53 2.89 8.89 -4.37
N THR A 54 3.75 8.44 -3.46
CA THR A 54 4.35 7.10 -3.52
C THR A 54 3.32 5.99 -3.38
N VAL A 55 2.40 6.13 -2.41
CA VAL A 55 1.35 5.13 -2.17
C VAL A 55 0.33 5.09 -3.31
N SER A 56 -0.04 6.25 -3.86
CA SER A 56 -0.99 6.30 -4.99
C SER A 56 -0.44 5.61 -6.24
N ILE A 57 0.85 5.75 -6.56
CA ILE A 57 1.52 5.03 -7.65
C ILE A 57 1.53 3.52 -7.40
N PHE A 58 1.88 3.11 -6.17
CA PHE A 58 1.88 1.70 -5.78
C PHE A 58 0.50 1.04 -5.98
N LEU A 59 -0.57 1.72 -5.55
CA LEU A 59 -1.95 1.26 -5.69
C LEU A 59 -2.38 1.26 -7.16
N SER A 60 -2.05 2.30 -7.92
CA SER A 60 -2.39 2.40 -9.34
C SER A 60 -1.75 1.29 -10.18
N ASN A 61 -0.50 0.93 -9.90
CA ASN A 61 0.18 -0.19 -10.56
C ASN A 61 -0.49 -1.56 -10.28
N ARG A 62 -1.39 -1.63 -9.31
CA ARG A 62 -2.19 -2.81 -8.95
C ARG A 62 -3.68 -2.64 -9.29
N GLY A 63 -4.02 -1.66 -10.13
CA GLY A 63 -5.39 -1.38 -10.54
C GLY A 63 -6.29 -0.81 -9.44
N ILE A 64 -5.71 -0.30 -8.35
CA ILE A 64 -6.43 0.32 -7.24
C ILE A 64 -6.47 1.84 -7.44
N SER A 65 -7.66 2.41 -7.40
CA SER A 65 -7.95 3.84 -7.59
C SER A 65 -8.98 4.33 -6.56
N SER A 66 -9.36 5.61 -6.65
CA SER A 66 -10.43 6.19 -5.81
C SER A 66 -11.77 5.45 -5.94
N GLU A 67 -12.02 4.82 -7.08
CA GLU A 67 -13.30 4.15 -7.38
C GLU A 67 -13.32 2.68 -6.97
N THR A 68 -12.17 2.11 -6.62
CA THR A 68 -12.07 0.71 -6.21
C THR A 68 -13.01 0.40 -5.04
N LYS A 69 -13.76 -0.69 -5.15
CA LYS A 69 -14.75 -1.10 -4.14
C LYS A 69 -14.05 -1.74 -2.94
N SER A 70 -14.76 -1.84 -1.83
CA SER A 70 -14.28 -2.64 -0.69
C SER A 70 -14.07 -4.09 -1.11
N GLY A 71 -12.99 -4.71 -0.66
CA GLY A 71 -12.64 -6.08 -1.05
C GLY A 71 -11.18 -6.42 -0.78
N VAL A 72 -10.80 -7.65 -1.14
CA VAL A 72 -9.42 -8.15 -1.08
C VAL A 72 -8.88 -8.26 -2.49
N TYR A 73 -7.74 -7.62 -2.72
CA TYR A 73 -7.03 -7.55 -3.99
C TYR A 73 -5.70 -8.26 -3.83
N GLU A 74 -5.56 -9.41 -4.48
CA GLU A 74 -4.36 -10.23 -4.44
C GLU A 74 -3.62 -10.10 -5.77
N ASN A 75 -2.30 -9.94 -5.72
CA ASN A 75 -1.46 -10.04 -6.92
C ASN A 75 -0.93 -11.47 -6.98
N VAL A 76 -1.02 -12.14 -8.13
CA VAL A 76 -0.67 -13.57 -8.23
C VAL A 76 0.84 -13.81 -8.04
N ASP A 77 1.66 -12.80 -8.34
CA ASP A 77 3.12 -12.89 -8.32
C ASP A 77 3.77 -12.45 -6.99
N ASP A 78 3.04 -11.71 -6.15
CA ASP A 78 3.54 -11.17 -4.90
C ASP A 78 2.64 -11.71 -3.79
N ASP A 79 3.18 -12.29 -2.71
CA ASP A 79 2.43 -12.68 -1.49
C ASP A 79 1.71 -11.48 -0.79
N ILE A 80 1.54 -10.37 -1.49
CA ILE A 80 0.89 -9.14 -1.09
C ILE A 80 -0.62 -9.25 -1.30
N LYS A 81 -1.37 -9.02 -0.22
CA LYS A 81 -2.82 -8.83 -0.24
C LYS A 81 -3.14 -7.41 0.17
N ILE A 82 -3.99 -6.74 -0.59
CA ILE A 82 -4.44 -5.39 -0.30
C ILE A 82 -5.93 -5.45 0.02
N VAL A 83 -6.27 -5.09 1.25
CA VAL A 83 -7.66 -5.00 1.70
C VAL A 83 -8.09 -3.54 1.62
N ILE A 84 -9.23 -3.30 0.97
CA ILE A 84 -9.83 -1.98 0.82
C ILE A 84 -11.14 -1.92 1.60
N ILE A 85 -11.29 -0.87 2.38
CA ILE A 85 -12.49 -0.55 3.15
C ILE A 85 -12.86 0.91 2.85
N LYS A 86 -14.02 1.11 2.21
CA LYS A 86 -14.58 2.44 1.91
C LYS A 86 -15.50 2.94 3.01
#